data_AF-A0A9D8N5I5-F1
#
_entry.id   AF-A0A9D8N5I5-F1
#
_cell.length_a   1.000
_cell.length_b   1.000
_cell.length_c   1.000
_cell.angle_alpha   90.00
_cell.angle_beta   90.00
_cell.angle_gamma   90.00
#
_symmetry.space_group_name_H-M   'P 1'
#
loop_
_entity.id
_entity.type
_entity.pdbx_description
1 polymer ?
#
loop_
_entity_poly.entity_id
_entity_poly.type
_entity_poly.pdbx_seq_one_letter_code
_entity_poly.pdbx_strand_id
1 'polypeptide(L)'
;MSTTAIVFIVIGALVVLLIGMYFSYNNKEIALRKESEAQKGKIESVHDTMWKIIKQKAQVSEKYKDAFEKIYPDLIRGRYANDQGGMMKWIKEQNPDFDTSLYRDLSQAIEVQRTIFSNAQQRMLDILRERETLIESLPAKFFISNKTKIDYEVISSTNTKTVMETRIDDDISL
;
A
#
# COMPACT_ATOMS: atom_id res chain seq x y z
N MET A 1 23.48 53.61 10.80
CA MET A 1 22.82 52.70 11.76
C MET A 1 23.86 52.23 12.76
N SER A 2 23.54 52.20 14.05
CA SER A 2 24.45 51.59 15.04
C SER A 2 24.56 50.09 14.76
N THR A 3 25.73 49.51 15.04
CA THR A 3 25.95 48.05 14.96
C THR A 3 24.88 47.27 15.72
N THR A 4 24.38 47.80 16.83
CA THR A 4 23.26 47.24 17.59
C THR A 4 21.96 47.14 16.80
N ALA A 5 21.59 48.18 16.03
CA ALA A 5 20.38 48.17 15.22
C ALA A 5 20.45 47.13 14.08
N ILE A 6 21.63 46.98 13.47
CA ILE A 6 21.87 45.97 12.43
C ILE A 6 21.72 44.55 13.01
N VAL A 7 22.27 44.30 14.22
CA VAL A 7 22.14 43.01 14.90
C VAL A 7 20.68 42.66 15.18
N PHE A 8 19.86 43.60 15.66
CA PHE A 8 18.43 43.35 15.91
C PHE A 8 17.65 43.02 14.62
N ILE A 9 17.97 43.70 13.51
CA ILE A 9 17.34 43.42 12.22
C ILE A 9 17.69 42.01 11.72
N VAL A 10 18.96 41.62 11.84
CA VAL A 10 19.42 40.28 11.44
C VAL A 10 18.77 39.20 12.29
N ILE A 11 18.69 39.39 13.62
CA ILE A 11 18.00 38.45 14.52
C ILE A 11 16.51 38.37 14.16
N GLY A 12 15.85 39.51 13.92
CA GLY A 12 14.45 39.55 13.52
C GLY A 12 14.19 38.79 12.23
N ALA A 13 15.02 38.99 11.20
CA ALA A 13 14.93 38.27 9.94
C ALA A 13 15.14 36.75 10.13
N LEU A 14 16.08 36.36 10.99
CA LEU A 14 16.38 34.95 11.28
C LEU A 14 15.22 34.27 12.00
N VAL A 15 14.55 34.95 12.94
CA VAL A 15 13.35 34.44 13.61
C VAL A 15 12.20 34.23 12.63
N VAL A 16 11.95 35.18 11.72
CA VAL A 16 10.91 35.05 10.69
C VAL A 16 11.19 33.85 9.78
N LEU A 17 12.45 33.61 9.40
CA LEU A 17 12.85 32.44 8.62
C LEU A 17 12.60 31.12 9.38
N LEU A 18 12.95 31.04 10.67
CA LEU A 18 12.70 29.85 11.49
C LEU A 18 11.21 29.54 11.62
N ILE A 19 10.37 30.57 11.79
CA ILE A 19 8.91 30.41 11.84
C ILE A 19 8.37 29.93 10.48
N GLY A 20 8.86 30.51 9.38
CA GLY A 20 8.49 30.07 8.03
C GLY A 20 8.83 28.59 7.78
N MET A 21 10.03 28.16 8.19
CA MET A 21 10.43 26.76 8.11
C MET A 21 9.56 25.85 9.00
N TYR A 22 9.22 26.30 10.21
CA TYR A 22 8.32 25.56 11.10
C TYR A 22 6.98 25.24 10.42
N PHE A 23 6.30 26.24 9.86
CA PHE A 23 5.03 26.02 9.17
C PHE A 23 5.19 25.17 7.92
N SER A 24 6.26 25.39 7.14
CA SER A 24 6.52 24.63 5.92
C SER A 24 6.67 23.13 6.19
N TYR A 25 7.52 22.75 7.14
CA TYR A 25 7.78 21.34 7.44
C TYR A 25 6.57 20.63 8.08
N ASN A 26 5.84 21.31 8.98
CA ASN A 26 4.63 20.72 9.57
C ASN A 26 3.52 20.56 8.52
N ASN A 27 3.34 21.51 7.60
CA ASN A 27 2.38 21.37 6.51
C ASN A 27 2.73 20.19 5.59
N LYS A 28 4.02 19.97 5.33
CA LYS A 28 4.49 18.82 4.53
C LYS A 28 4.23 17.49 5.24
N GLU A 29 4.42 17.40 6.56
CA GLU A 29 4.07 16.20 7.34
C GLU A 29 2.56 15.92 7.29
N ILE A 30 1.72 16.94 7.46
CA ILE A 30 0.26 16.82 7.38
C ILE A 30 -0.18 16.37 5.99
N ALA A 31 0.45 16.90 4.93
CA ALA A 31 0.16 16.50 3.56
C ALA A 31 0.46 15.01 3.33
N LEU A 32 1.64 14.54 3.75
CA LEU A 32 2.04 13.13 3.63
C LEU A 32 1.13 12.22 4.48
N ARG A 33 0.69 12.67 5.66
CA ARG A 33 -0.28 11.92 6.47
C ARG A 33 -1.63 11.76 5.77
N LYS A 34 -2.19 12.86 5.27
CA LYS A 34 -3.45 12.82 4.51
C LYS A 34 -3.32 11.98 3.25
N GLU A 35 -2.17 12.05 2.58
CA GLU A 35 -1.87 11.21 1.42
C GLU A 35 -1.84 9.73 1.80
N SER A 36 -1.21 9.37 2.94
CA SER A 36 -1.22 8.00 3.43
C SER A 36 -2.64 7.52 3.77
N GLU A 37 -3.48 8.34 4.40
CA GLU A 37 -4.87 7.99 4.71
C GLU A 37 -5.69 7.78 3.42
N ALA A 38 -5.55 8.67 2.44
CA ALA A 38 -6.19 8.52 1.13
C ALA A 38 -5.69 7.26 0.39
N GLN A 39 -4.39 6.96 0.51
CA GLN A 39 -3.80 5.78 -0.10
C GLN A 39 -4.32 4.47 0.53
N LYS A 40 -4.66 4.46 1.84
CA LYS A 40 -5.34 3.31 2.48
C LYS A 40 -6.69 3.04 1.80
N GLY A 41 -7.51 4.09 1.66
CA GLY A 41 -8.79 3.99 0.94
C GLY A 41 -8.63 3.56 -0.52
N LYS A 42 -7.55 3.97 -1.20
CA LYS A 42 -7.25 3.52 -2.57
C LYS A 42 -6.93 2.03 -2.63
N ILE A 43 -6.13 1.51 -1.69
CA ILE A 43 -5.82 0.08 -1.60
C ILE A 43 -7.10 -0.73 -1.39
N GLU A 44 -7.96 -0.31 -0.47
CA GLU A 44 -9.27 -0.92 -0.22
C GLU A 44 -10.16 -0.89 -1.48
N SER A 45 -10.22 0.25 -2.17
CA SER A 45 -11.00 0.41 -3.40
C SER A 45 -10.54 -0.50 -4.53
N VAL A 46 -9.22 -0.67 -4.71
CA VAL A 46 -8.66 -1.59 -5.71
C VAL A 46 -9.00 -3.04 -5.37
N HIS A 47 -8.89 -3.40 -4.08
CA HIS A 47 -9.24 -4.74 -3.61
C HIS A 47 -10.72 -5.06 -3.84
N ASP A 48 -11.63 -4.13 -3.53
CA ASP A 48 -13.06 -4.29 -3.78
C ASP A 48 -13.40 -4.34 -5.28
N THR A 49 -12.69 -3.55 -6.11
CA THR A 49 -12.83 -3.58 -7.56
C THR A 49 -12.46 -4.95 -8.14
N MET A 50 -11.38 -5.55 -7.65
CA MET A 50 -10.98 -6.90 -8.02
C MET A 50 -12.05 -7.93 -7.66
N TRP A 51 -12.62 -7.88 -6.45
CA TRP A 51 -13.74 -8.75 -6.06
C TRP A 51 -14.93 -8.60 -7.00
N LYS A 52 -15.33 -7.36 -7.31
CA LYS A 52 -16.46 -7.09 -8.22
C LYS A 52 -16.22 -7.65 -9.63
N ILE A 53 -14.99 -7.54 -10.15
CA ILE A 53 -14.63 -8.11 -11.46
C ILE A 53 -14.74 -9.64 -11.43
N ILE A 54 -14.22 -10.29 -10.38
CA ILE A 54 -14.34 -11.73 -10.19
C ILE A 54 -15.82 -12.13 -10.15
N LYS A 55 -16.60 -11.46 -9.31
CA LYS A 55 -18.04 -11.70 -9.18
C LYS A 55 -18.77 -11.61 -10.51
N GLN A 56 -18.52 -10.54 -11.27
CA GLN A 56 -19.20 -10.28 -12.55
C GLN A 56 -18.79 -11.28 -13.64
N LYS A 57 -17.49 -11.53 -13.79
CA LYS A 57 -16.97 -12.41 -14.85
C LYS A 57 -17.19 -13.88 -14.54
N ALA A 58 -17.01 -14.30 -13.29
CA ALA A 58 -17.21 -15.67 -12.84
C ALA A 58 -18.67 -16.02 -12.48
N GLN A 59 -19.56 -15.02 -12.50
CA GLN A 59 -20.95 -15.13 -12.05
C GLN A 59 -21.10 -15.71 -10.64
N VAL A 60 -20.13 -15.43 -9.78
CA VAL A 60 -20.10 -15.92 -8.40
C VAL A 60 -21.02 -15.07 -7.54
N SER A 61 -21.71 -15.71 -6.58
CA SER A 61 -22.63 -15.02 -5.68
C SER A 61 -21.91 -14.14 -4.65
N GLU A 62 -22.52 -13.02 -4.24
CA GLU A 62 -21.96 -12.09 -3.24
C GLU A 62 -21.67 -12.77 -1.89
N LYS A 63 -22.44 -13.81 -1.53
CA LYS A 63 -22.28 -14.57 -0.29
C LYS A 63 -20.89 -15.19 -0.09
N TYR A 64 -20.09 -15.24 -1.15
CA TYR A 64 -18.73 -15.80 -1.11
C TYR A 64 -17.63 -14.74 -0.95
N LYS A 65 -17.98 -13.47 -0.74
CA LYS A 65 -16.99 -12.40 -0.52
C LYS A 65 -16.08 -12.69 0.68
N ASP A 66 -16.66 -13.09 1.81
CA ASP A 66 -15.89 -13.42 3.01
C ASP A 66 -14.97 -14.64 2.81
N ALA A 67 -15.42 -15.62 2.02
CA ALA A 67 -14.61 -16.76 1.65
C ALA A 67 -13.43 -16.31 0.76
N PHE A 68 -13.70 -15.44 -0.21
CA PHE A 68 -12.68 -14.84 -1.07
C PHE A 68 -11.63 -14.05 -0.27
N GLU A 69 -12.05 -13.20 0.67
CA GLU A 69 -11.13 -12.41 1.51
C GLU A 69 -10.20 -13.29 2.35
N LYS A 70 -10.70 -14.43 2.86
CA LYS A 70 -9.88 -15.39 3.64
C LYS A 70 -8.87 -16.12 2.78
N ILE A 71 -9.26 -16.54 1.58
CA ILE A 71 -8.36 -17.26 0.67
C ILE A 71 -7.47 -16.31 -0.12
N TYR A 72 -7.77 -15.02 -0.21
CA TYR A 72 -7.04 -14.09 -1.07
C TYR A 72 -5.53 -14.05 -0.79
N PRO A 73 -5.05 -13.96 0.48
CA PRO A 73 -3.63 -14.09 0.79
C PRO A 73 -3.02 -15.40 0.29
N ASP A 74 -3.80 -16.48 0.32
CA ASP A 74 -3.40 -17.81 -0.15
C ASP A 74 -3.40 -17.92 -1.67
N LEU A 75 -4.30 -17.23 -2.35
CA LEU A 75 -4.35 -17.14 -3.81
C LEU A 75 -3.20 -16.32 -4.40
N ILE A 76 -2.58 -15.45 -3.60
CA ILE A 76 -1.31 -14.81 -3.96
C ILE A 76 -0.17 -15.85 -3.94
N ARG A 77 -0.23 -16.88 -3.07
CA ARG A 77 0.78 -17.97 -3.00
C ARG A 77 0.89 -18.74 -4.32
N GLY A 78 -0.24 -19.02 -4.97
CA GLY A 78 -0.30 -19.82 -6.21
C GLY A 78 0.40 -19.23 -7.44
N ARG A 79 1.15 -18.12 -7.30
CA ARG A 79 2.03 -17.58 -8.35
C ARG A 79 3.37 -18.32 -8.44
N TYR A 80 3.83 -18.94 -7.34
CA TYR A 80 5.17 -19.53 -7.25
C TYR A 80 5.18 -21.05 -7.37
N ALA A 81 4.13 -21.73 -6.92
CA ALA A 81 3.82 -23.08 -7.36
C ALA A 81 3.08 -22.97 -8.70
N ASN A 82 3.32 -23.88 -9.65
CA ASN A 82 2.71 -23.96 -10.99
C ASN A 82 1.16 -24.07 -11.05
N ASP A 83 0.45 -23.59 -10.03
CA ASP A 83 -0.98 -23.68 -9.85
C ASP A 83 -1.65 -22.32 -10.10
N GLN A 84 -1.65 -21.89 -11.37
CA GLN A 84 -2.68 -20.96 -11.89
C GLN A 84 -4.11 -21.43 -11.55
N GLY A 85 -4.27 -22.66 -11.06
CA GLY A 85 -5.50 -23.28 -10.62
C GLY A 85 -6.01 -22.85 -9.24
N GLY A 86 -5.29 -22.19 -8.34
CA GLY A 86 -5.85 -21.92 -6.99
C GLY A 86 -7.14 -21.09 -7.03
N MET A 87 -7.10 -19.95 -7.73
CA MET A 87 -8.28 -19.08 -7.91
C MET A 87 -9.32 -19.76 -8.80
N MET A 88 -8.85 -20.54 -9.77
CA MET A 88 -9.73 -21.17 -10.75
C MET A 88 -10.47 -22.39 -10.24
N LYS A 89 -9.84 -23.16 -9.36
CA LYS A 89 -10.43 -24.25 -8.58
C LYS A 89 -11.51 -23.67 -7.68
N TRP A 90 -11.20 -22.60 -6.95
CA TRP A 90 -12.21 -21.91 -6.15
C TRP A 90 -13.40 -21.42 -7.01
N ILE A 91 -13.16 -20.81 -8.18
CA ILE A 91 -14.23 -20.41 -9.10
C ILE A 91 -15.06 -21.61 -9.55
N LYS A 92 -14.43 -22.72 -9.98
CA LYS A 92 -15.13 -23.96 -10.37
C LYS A 92 -15.94 -24.56 -9.21
N GLU A 93 -15.43 -24.48 -7.99
CA GLU A 93 -16.15 -24.92 -6.79
C GLU A 93 -17.39 -24.07 -6.52
N GLN A 94 -17.30 -22.74 -6.76
CA GLN A 94 -18.43 -21.83 -6.57
C GLN A 94 -19.41 -21.82 -7.76
N ASN A 95 -18.92 -22.09 -8.96
CA ASN A 95 -19.67 -22.14 -10.20
C ASN A 95 -19.15 -23.29 -11.10
N PRO A 96 -19.71 -24.50 -10.95
CA PRO A 96 -19.31 -25.67 -11.75
C PRO A 96 -19.56 -25.50 -13.25
N ASP A 97 -20.55 -24.70 -13.62
CA ASP A 97 -20.96 -24.44 -15.00
C ASP A 97 -20.14 -23.31 -15.67
N PHE A 98 -19.08 -22.82 -15.00
CA PHE A 98 -18.26 -21.74 -15.53
C PHE A 98 -17.57 -22.14 -16.84
N ASP A 99 -17.89 -21.39 -17.91
CA ASP A 99 -17.35 -21.64 -19.24
C ASP A 99 -15.83 -21.47 -19.28
N THR A 100 -15.17 -22.55 -19.71
CA THR A 100 -13.72 -22.61 -19.83
C THR A 100 -13.13 -21.61 -20.82
N SER A 101 -13.93 -21.13 -21.77
CA SER A 101 -13.53 -20.09 -22.73
C SER A 101 -13.27 -18.74 -22.04
N LEU A 102 -13.98 -18.46 -20.93
CA LEU A 102 -13.87 -17.23 -20.15
C LEU A 102 -12.70 -17.26 -19.16
N TYR A 103 -11.99 -18.38 -19.02
CA TYR A 103 -10.86 -18.51 -18.11
C TYR A 103 -9.76 -17.51 -18.40
N ARG A 104 -9.37 -17.41 -19.67
CA ARG A 104 -8.27 -16.52 -20.09
C ARG A 104 -8.59 -15.07 -19.75
N ASP A 105 -9.81 -14.64 -20.06
CA ASP A 105 -10.25 -13.27 -19.86
C ASP A 105 -10.39 -12.91 -18.37
N LEU A 106 -10.81 -13.88 -17.55
CA LEU A 106 -10.88 -13.72 -16.10
C LEU A 106 -9.48 -13.69 -15.47
N SER A 107 -8.61 -14.62 -15.84
CA SER A 107 -7.22 -14.66 -15.36
C SER A 107 -6.47 -13.37 -15.68
N GLN A 108 -6.60 -12.88 -16.92
CA GLN A 108 -5.99 -11.61 -17.34
C GLN A 108 -6.52 -10.43 -16.52
N ALA A 109 -7.83 -10.36 -16.29
CA ALA A 109 -8.43 -9.29 -15.48
C ALA A 109 -7.93 -9.32 -14.02
N ILE A 110 -7.81 -10.52 -13.44
CA ILE A 110 -7.29 -10.70 -12.08
C ILE A 110 -5.81 -10.31 -12.02
N GLU A 111 -4.99 -10.69 -13.00
CA GLU A 111 -3.58 -10.34 -13.06
C GLU A 111 -3.35 -8.82 -13.12
N VAL A 112 -4.13 -8.13 -13.95
CA VAL A 112 -4.11 -6.66 -14.02
C VAL A 112 -4.47 -6.06 -12.66
N GLN A 113 -5.53 -6.52 -12.01
CA GLN A 113 -5.95 -5.97 -10.73
C GLN A 113 -4.94 -6.26 -9.60
N ARG A 114 -4.32 -7.44 -9.60
CA ARG A 114 -3.22 -7.76 -8.68
C ARG A 114 -2.03 -6.82 -8.87
N THR A 115 -1.70 -6.49 -10.12
CA THR A 115 -0.64 -5.52 -10.42
C THR A 115 -0.99 -4.13 -9.90
N ILE A 116 -2.22 -3.66 -10.12
CA ILE A 116 -2.70 -2.36 -9.60
C ILE A 116 -2.68 -2.36 -8.07
N PHE A 117 -3.10 -3.45 -7.43
CA PHE A 117 -3.06 -3.61 -5.98
C PHE A 117 -1.63 -3.55 -5.44
N SER A 118 -0.70 -4.30 -6.05
CA SER A 118 0.72 -4.25 -5.71
C SER A 118 1.29 -2.83 -5.83
N ASN A 119 0.99 -2.12 -6.92
CA ASN A 119 1.44 -0.75 -7.12
C ASN A 119 0.84 0.22 -6.10
N ALA A 120 -0.42 0.01 -5.69
CA ALA A 120 -1.05 0.80 -4.65
C ALA A 120 -0.37 0.58 -3.28
N GLN A 121 -0.01 -0.66 -2.94
CA GLN A 121 0.75 -0.96 -1.73
C GLN A 121 2.18 -0.39 -1.78
N GLN A 122 2.86 -0.46 -2.93
CA GLN A 122 4.17 0.16 -3.11
C GLN A 122 4.13 1.68 -2.91
N ARG A 123 3.13 2.37 -3.48
CA ARG A 123 2.97 3.81 -3.28
C ARG A 123 2.75 4.17 -1.81
N MET A 124 2.05 3.32 -1.04
CA MET A 124 1.93 3.50 0.41
C MET A 124 3.30 3.45 1.08
N LEU A 125 4.11 2.45 0.77
CA LEU A 125 5.46 2.32 1.32
C LEU A 125 6.34 3.52 0.95
N ASP A 126 6.22 4.03 -0.27
CA ASP A 126 6.91 5.25 -0.70
C ASP A 126 6.49 6.47 0.14
N ILE A 127 5.19 6.68 0.36
CA ILE A 127 4.69 7.79 1.20
C ILE A 127 5.23 7.67 2.62
N LEU A 128 5.23 6.47 3.19
CA LEU A 128 5.77 6.23 4.54
C LEU A 128 7.27 6.50 4.60
N ARG A 129 8.03 6.02 3.60
CA ARG A 129 9.47 6.31 3.47
C ARG A 129 9.75 7.80 3.32
N GLU A 130 9.00 8.50 2.47
CA GLU A 130 9.12 9.96 2.29
C GLU A 130 8.87 10.70 3.60
N ARG A 131 7.87 10.26 4.37
CA ARG A 131 7.54 10.81 5.69
C ARG A 131 8.59 10.52 6.74
N GLU A 132 9.09 9.29 6.83
CA GLU A 132 10.17 8.93 7.76
C GLU A 132 11.44 9.74 7.44
N THR A 133 11.80 9.85 6.17
CA THR A 133 12.91 10.68 5.70
C THR A 133 12.72 12.15 6.10
N LEU A 134 11.51 12.68 5.97
CA LEU A 134 11.18 14.05 6.37
C LEU A 134 11.35 14.26 7.88
N ILE A 135 10.94 13.29 8.70
CA ILE A 135 11.03 13.36 10.17
C ILE A 135 12.49 13.22 10.66
N GLU A 136 13.32 12.47 9.95
CA GLU A 136 14.71 12.19 10.33
C GLU A 136 15.72 13.21 9.77
N SER A 137 15.43 13.80 8.62
CA SER A 137 16.33 14.74 7.94
C SER A 137 16.46 16.09 8.66
N LEU A 138 17.67 16.63 8.69
CA LEU A 138 17.91 18.00 9.13
C LEU A 138 17.69 18.97 7.96
N PRO A 139 17.11 20.17 8.18
CA PRO A 139 16.70 20.72 9.48
C PRO A 139 15.25 20.35 9.89
N ALA A 140 14.50 19.64 9.05
CA ALA A 140 13.09 19.32 9.23
C ALA A 140 12.78 18.64 10.59
N LYS A 141 13.65 17.72 11.04
CA LYS A 141 13.58 17.02 12.34
C LYS A 141 13.38 17.93 13.56
N PHE A 142 13.93 19.15 13.51
CA PHE A 142 13.83 20.13 14.60
C PHE A 142 12.48 20.86 14.61
N PHE A 143 11.83 20.94 13.46
CA PHE A 143 10.61 21.72 13.28
C PHE A 143 9.33 20.88 13.33
N ILE A 144 9.40 19.59 12.99
CA ILE A 144 8.23 18.71 12.95
C ILE A 144 7.77 18.37 14.37
N SER A 145 6.52 18.73 14.67
CA SER A 145 5.88 18.50 15.97
C SER A 145 5.36 17.08 16.13
N ASN A 146 4.74 16.51 15.09
CA ASN A 146 4.14 15.18 15.12
C ASN A 146 5.09 14.13 14.55
N LYS A 147 5.62 13.26 15.42
CA LYS A 147 6.52 12.16 15.07
C LYS A 147 5.86 10.78 15.20
N THR A 148 4.55 10.74 15.42
CA THR A 148 3.82 9.47 15.63
C THR A 148 3.92 8.60 14.38
N LYS A 149 4.35 7.34 14.55
CA LYS A 149 4.48 6.40 13.44
C LYS A 149 3.10 6.09 12.85
N ILE A 150 3.05 5.90 11.53
CA ILE A 150 1.86 5.41 10.86
C ILE A 150 2.12 3.93 10.61
N ASP A 151 1.39 3.07 11.33
CA ASP A 151 1.51 1.64 11.13
C ASP A 151 0.75 1.23 9.86
N TYR A 152 1.44 0.48 9.03
CA TYR A 152 0.92 -0.11 7.81
C TYR A 152 1.61 -1.45 7.61
N GLU A 153 0.81 -2.51 7.60
CA GLU A 153 1.27 -3.84 7.26
C GLU A 153 0.86 -4.15 5.82
N VAL A 154 1.82 -4.59 5.02
CA VAL A 154 1.59 -4.99 3.62
C VAL A 154 0.77 -6.27 3.60
N ILE A 155 -0.27 -6.28 2.79
CA ILE A 155 -1.08 -7.46 2.54
C ILE A 155 -0.25 -8.40 1.64
N SER A 156 0.25 -9.46 2.27
CA SER A 156 1.14 -10.45 1.68
C SER A 156 0.65 -11.86 2.03
N SER A 157 1.15 -12.84 1.28
CA SER A 157 0.79 -14.23 1.51
C SER A 157 1.45 -14.78 2.78
N THR A 158 0.81 -15.74 3.45
CA THR A 158 1.37 -16.40 4.64
C THR A 158 2.74 -17.02 4.34
N ASN A 159 2.91 -17.63 3.15
CA ASN A 159 4.20 -18.19 2.75
C ASN A 159 5.28 -17.11 2.66
N THR A 160 4.95 -15.96 2.04
CA THR A 160 5.90 -14.83 1.98
C THR A 160 6.29 -14.35 3.37
N LYS A 161 5.34 -14.30 4.33
CA LYS A 161 5.68 -13.95 5.72
C LYS A 161 6.62 -14.99 6.33
N THR A 162 6.31 -16.28 6.21
CA THR A 162 7.19 -17.36 6.69
C THR A 162 8.57 -17.31 6.07
N VAL A 163 8.68 -17.15 4.75
CA VAL A 163 9.96 -17.05 4.03
C VAL A 163 10.76 -15.82 4.49
N MET A 164 10.10 -14.70 4.73
CA MET A 164 10.77 -13.49 5.24
C MET A 164 11.25 -13.66 6.70
N GLU A 165 10.52 -14.45 7.51
CA GLU A 165 10.89 -14.79 8.89
C GLU A 165 12.04 -15.80 8.94
N THR A 166 11.92 -16.90 8.19
CA THR A 166 12.92 -17.99 8.16
C THR A 166 14.15 -17.63 7.33
N ARG A 167 14.02 -16.67 6.41
CA ARG A 167 14.98 -16.33 5.35
C ARG A 167 15.33 -17.51 4.45
N ILE A 168 14.45 -18.50 4.38
CA ILE A 168 14.62 -19.74 3.63
C ILE A 168 13.40 -19.87 2.72
N ASP A 169 13.66 -20.03 1.42
CA ASP A 169 12.64 -20.22 0.38
C ASP A 169 12.87 -21.56 -0.30
N ASP A 170 12.47 -22.63 0.38
CA ASP A 170 12.66 -24.02 -0.08
C ASP A 170 11.47 -24.56 -0.90
N ASP A 171 10.47 -23.72 -1.21
CA ASP A 171 9.26 -24.16 -1.91
C ASP A 171 9.42 -24.06 -3.43
N ILE A 172 10.30 -24.91 -3.97
CA ILE A 172 10.44 -25.14 -5.43
C ILE A 172 9.70 -26.43 -5.79
N SER A 173 8.40 -26.51 -5.46
CA SER A 173 7.55 -27.56 -6.05
C SER A 173 7.19 -27.16 -7.48
N LEU A 174 8.02 -27.60 -8.44
CA LEU A 174 7.73 -27.61 -9.88
C LEU A 174 6.55 -28.54 -10.20
#